data_AF-M0R028-F1
#
_entry.id   AF-M0R028-F1
#
_cell.length_a   1.000
_cell.length_b   1.000
_cell.length_c   1.000
_cell.angle_alpha   90.00
_cell.angle_beta   90.00
_cell.angle_gamma   90.00
#
_symmetry.space_group_name_H-M   'P 1'
#
loop_
_entity.id
_entity.type
_entity.pdbx_description
1 polymer ?
#
loop_
_entity_poly.entity_id
_entity_poly.type
_entity_poly.pdbx_seq_one_letter_code
_entity_poly.pdbx_strand_id
1 'polypeptide(L)'
;RIPMSLGEPHAELDAKGQGCTAYDVAVNSDFYRRMQNSDFLRELVITIAREGLEDKYNLQLNPEHPLGAASSDPGAGGPVHARPRES
;
A
#
# COMPACT_ATOMS: atom_id res chain seq x y z
N ARG A 1 -10.68 9.32 10.76
CA ARG A 1 -10.64 7.91 10.28
C ARG A 1 -11.06 7.92 8.82
N ILE A 2 -10.22 7.43 7.92
CA ILE A 2 -10.53 7.31 6.49
C ILE A 2 -10.99 5.86 6.28
N PRO A 3 -12.24 5.60 5.86
CA PRO A 3 -12.67 4.25 5.56
C PRO A 3 -11.89 3.72 4.35
N MET A 4 -11.17 2.62 4.54
CA MET A 4 -10.41 1.92 3.51
C MET A 4 -10.43 0.42 3.76
N SER A 5 -10.39 -0.37 2.68
CA SER A 5 -10.31 -1.82 2.74
C SER A 5 -8.90 -2.27 2.40
N LEU A 6 -8.27 -3.02 3.30
CA LEU A 6 -6.94 -3.60 3.11
C LEU A 6 -7.09 -5.04 2.62
N GLY A 7 -6.75 -5.28 1.36
CA GLY A 7 -6.78 -6.59 0.70
C GLY A 7 -5.76 -7.56 1.27
N GLU A 8 -5.88 -8.83 0.88
CA GLU A 8 -4.95 -9.90 1.24
C GLU A 8 -3.62 -9.78 0.48
N PRO A 9 -2.50 -10.22 1.09
CA PRO A 9 -1.21 -10.29 0.39
C PRO A 9 -1.32 -11.23 -0.82
N HIS A 10 -0.79 -10.79 -1.96
CA HIS A 10 -0.63 -11.64 -3.13
C HIS A 10 0.72 -11.42 -3.80
N ALA A 11 1.26 -12.47 -4.42
CA ALA A 11 2.54 -12.39 -5.12
C ALA A 11 2.38 -11.71 -6.48
N GLU A 12 3.15 -10.67 -6.74
CA GLU A 12 3.31 -10.02 -8.04
C GLU A 12 4.78 -10.05 -8.49
N LEU A 13 5.02 -9.67 -9.74
CA LEU A 13 6.36 -9.40 -10.25
C LEU A 13 6.55 -7.88 -10.29
N ASP A 14 7.68 -7.40 -9.79
CA ASP A 14 8.08 -6.02 -9.96
C ASP A 14 8.45 -5.72 -11.44
N ALA A 15 8.73 -4.45 -11.75
CA ALA A 15 9.12 -4.03 -13.10
C ALA A 15 10.42 -4.69 -13.61
N LYS A 16 11.19 -5.35 -12.74
CA LYS A 16 12.42 -6.08 -13.05
C LYS A 16 12.20 -7.60 -13.10
N GLY A 17 10.96 -8.07 -12.95
CA GLY A 17 10.62 -9.49 -12.93
C GLY A 17 10.99 -10.21 -11.63
N GLN A 18 11.25 -9.48 -10.54
CA GLN A 18 11.52 -10.05 -9.22
C GLN A 18 10.19 -10.21 -8.46
N GLY A 19 10.04 -11.32 -7.75
CA GLY A 19 8.86 -11.58 -6.93
C GLY A 19 8.72 -10.56 -5.81
N CYS A 20 7.54 -9.96 -5.67
CA CYS A 20 7.17 -9.01 -4.64
C CYS A 20 5.79 -9.36 -4.06
N THR A 21 5.51 -8.95 -2.83
CA THR A 21 4.19 -9.11 -2.20
C THR A 21 3.40 -7.81 -2.36
N ALA A 22 2.29 -7.85 -3.06
CA ALA A 22 1.41 -6.71 -3.23
C ALA A 22 0.21 -6.76 -2.27
N TYR A 23 -0.24 -5.58 -1.86
CA TYR A 23 -1.43 -5.35 -1.03
C TYR A 23 -2.32 -4.32 -1.72
N ASP A 24 -3.58 -4.67 -1.98
CA ASP A 24 -4.56 -3.72 -2.51
C ASP A 24 -5.19 -2.90 -1.38
N VAL A 25 -5.26 -1.58 -1.57
CA VAL A 25 -5.92 -0.65 -0.64
C VAL A 25 -7.09 -0.01 -1.38
N ALA A 26 -8.31 -0.48 -1.10
CA ALA A 26 -9.50 0.09 -1.72
C ALA A 26 -10.01 1.29 -0.92
N VAL A 27 -10.30 2.38 -1.62
CA VAL A 27 -10.91 3.59 -1.05
C VAL A 27 -12.16 3.96 -1.84
N ASN A 28 -13.07 4.71 -1.20
CA ASN A 28 -14.25 5.22 -1.88
C ASN A 28 -13.86 6.06 -3.13
N SER A 29 -14.57 5.87 -4.24
CA SER A 29 -14.26 6.49 -5.54
C SER A 29 -14.25 8.02 -5.52
N ASP A 30 -15.17 8.66 -4.78
CA ASP A 30 -15.18 10.12 -4.65
C ASP A 30 -13.96 10.61 -3.88
N PHE A 31 -13.55 9.86 -2.86
CA PHE A 31 -12.35 10.13 -2.10
C PHE A 31 -11.08 9.88 -2.92
N TYR A 32 -11.04 8.82 -3.74
CA TYR A 32 -9.97 8.52 -4.68
C TYR A 32 -9.73 9.69 -5.65
N ARG A 33 -10.80 10.28 -6.20
CA ARG A 33 -10.70 11.47 -7.07
C ARG A 33 -10.17 12.69 -6.34
N ARG A 34 -10.58 12.92 -5.10
CA ARG A 34 -10.06 14.04 -4.28
C ARG A 34 -8.59 13.85 -3.97
N MET A 35 -8.19 12.62 -3.64
CA MET A 35 -6.80 12.24 -3.39
C MET A 35 -5.92 12.45 -4.63
N GLN A 36 -6.39 12.10 -5.83
CA GLN A 36 -5.63 12.33 -7.07
C GLN A 36 -5.34 13.81 -7.34
N ASN A 37 -6.20 14.72 -6.87
CA ASN A 37 -6.04 16.16 -7.07
C ASN A 37 -5.32 16.87 -5.91
N SER A 38 -4.83 16.12 -4.91
CA SER A 38 -4.19 16.70 -3.73
C SER A 38 -3.05 15.81 -3.25
N ASP A 39 -1.81 16.29 -3.43
CA ASP A 39 -0.62 15.58 -2.95
C ASP A 39 -0.65 15.33 -1.44
N PHE A 40 -1.16 16.29 -0.67
CA PHE A 40 -1.37 16.12 0.77
C PHE A 40 -2.30 14.95 1.10
N LEU A 41 -3.46 14.85 0.43
CA LEU A 41 -4.37 13.72 0.65
C LEU A 41 -3.74 12.42 0.18
N ARG A 42 -2.98 12.43 -0.92
CA ARG A 42 -2.24 11.26 -1.39
C ARG A 42 -1.27 10.75 -0.33
N GLU A 43 -0.41 11.61 0.20
CA GLU A 43 0.56 11.27 1.26
C GLU A 43 -0.14 10.82 2.56
N LEU A 44 -1.23 11.47 2.93
CA LEU A 44 -2.02 11.07 4.09
C LEU A 44 -2.60 9.66 3.94
N VAL A 45 -3.17 9.34 2.78
CA VAL A 45 -3.75 8.01 2.50
C VAL A 45 -2.67 6.94 2.48
N ILE A 46 -1.54 7.25 1.87
CA ILE A 46 -0.34 6.40 1.86
C ILE A 46 0.09 6.07 3.30
N THR A 47 0.16 7.08 4.16
CA THR A 47 0.60 6.92 5.55
C THR A 47 -0.38 6.06 6.35
N ILE A 48 -1.68 6.36 6.25
CA ILE A 48 -2.74 5.61 6.96
C ILE A 48 -2.84 4.18 6.45
N ALA A 49 -2.72 3.97 5.14
CA ALA A 49 -2.74 2.63 4.55
C ALA A 49 -1.55 1.79 5.02
N ARG A 50 -0.37 2.40 5.12
CA ARG A 50 0.83 1.76 5.64
C ARG A 50 0.66 1.36 7.10
N GLU A 51 0.27 2.29 7.96
CA GLU A 51 -0.01 2.01 9.38
C GLU A 51 -1.06 0.91 9.53
N GLY A 52 -2.12 0.94 8.73
CA GLY A 52 -3.15 -0.08 8.73
C GLY A 52 -2.66 -1.46 8.27
N LEU A 53 -1.73 -1.52 7.32
CA LEU A 53 -1.10 -2.77 6.87
C LEU A 53 -0.12 -3.32 7.91
N GLU A 54 0.68 -2.46 8.52
CA GLU A 54 1.59 -2.81 9.62
C GLU A 54 0.80 -3.40 10.79
N ASP A 55 -0.30 -2.76 11.21
CA ASP A 55 -1.14 -3.26 12.29
C ASP A 55 -1.88 -4.56 11.92
N LYS A 56 -2.41 -4.66 10.69
CA LYS A 56 -3.21 -5.81 10.27
C LYS A 56 -2.38 -7.06 10.02
N TYR A 57 -1.19 -6.90 9.43
CA TYR A 57 -0.33 -8.01 9.00
C TYR A 57 0.97 -8.11 9.80
N ASN A 58 1.15 -7.28 10.83
CA ASN A 58 2.35 -7.22 11.66
C ASN A 58 3.64 -7.00 10.84
N LEU A 59 3.57 -6.09 9.87
CA LEU A 59 4.65 -5.73 8.94
C LEU A 59 5.50 -4.57 9.48
N GLN A 60 6.70 -4.40 8.93
CA GLN A 60 7.52 -3.19 9.12
C GLN A 60 7.84 -2.56 7.76
N LEU A 61 7.15 -1.47 7.43
CA LEU A 61 7.21 -0.80 6.14
C LEU A 61 8.04 0.49 6.26
N ASN A 62 9.13 0.58 5.47
CA ASN A 62 10.06 1.70 5.56
C ASN A 62 9.41 3.04 5.10
N PRO A 63 9.39 4.11 5.93
CA PRO A 63 8.73 5.38 5.58
C PRO A 63 9.35 6.12 4.39
N GLU A 64 10.62 5.87 4.11
CA GLU A 64 11.37 6.48 3.00
C GLU A 64 10.96 5.94 1.62
N HIS A 65 10.17 4.87 1.56
CA HIS A 65 9.82 4.19 0.32
C HIS A 65 8.40 4.58 -0.13
N PRO A 66 8.24 5.25 -1.30
CA PRO A 66 6.93 5.54 -1.88
C PRO A 66 6.12 4.25 -2.05
N LEU A 67 4.77 4.30 -2.02
CA LEU A 67 3.92 3.18 -2.48
C LEU A 67 4.31 2.80 -3.91
N GLY A 68 5.18 1.80 -4.04
CA GLY A 68 5.96 1.60 -5.27
C GLY A 68 7.40 1.14 -5.05
N ALA A 69 7.94 1.19 -3.83
CA ALA A 69 9.27 0.70 -3.55
C ALA A 69 9.28 -0.40 -2.49
N ALA A 70 9.94 -1.50 -2.86
CA ALA A 70 10.31 -2.65 -2.07
C ALA A 70 10.62 -2.36 -0.60
N SER A 71 9.82 -2.86 0.34
CA SER A 71 10.26 -3.09 1.72
C SER A 71 10.18 -4.57 2.11
N SER A 72 11.05 -5.03 2.99
CA SER A 72 11.26 -6.46 3.27
C SER A 72 10.14 -7.04 4.13
N ASP A 73 9.35 -7.99 3.61
CA ASP A 73 8.40 -8.77 4.39
C ASP A 73 9.14 -9.86 5.19
N PRO A 74 9.10 -9.87 6.54
CA PRO A 74 9.75 -10.90 7.35
C PRO A 74 9.14 -12.31 7.17
N GLY A 75 7.90 -12.41 6.68
CA GLY A 75 7.21 -13.68 6.43
C GLY A 75 7.36 -14.23 5.01
N ALA A 76 7.55 -13.36 4.00
CA ALA A 76 7.65 -13.75 2.59
C ALA A 76 9.06 -13.61 1.98
N GLY A 77 10.00 -12.93 2.67
CA GLY A 77 11.38 -12.75 2.24
C GLY A 77 11.56 -11.83 1.02
N GLY A 78 10.49 -11.14 0.61
CA GLY A 78 10.45 -10.33 -0.61
C GLY A 78 9.99 -8.88 -0.39
N PRO A 79 10.19 -8.01 -1.39
CA PRO A 79 9.75 -6.63 -1.37
C PRO A 79 8.22 -6.49 -1.38
N VAL A 80 7.67 -5.53 -0.62
CA VAL A 80 6.21 -5.26 -0.55
C VAL A 80 5.79 -3.99 -1.29
N HIS A 81 4.58 -4.02 -1.87
CA HIS A 81 3.97 -2.87 -2.57
C HIS A 81 2.51 -2.70 -2.15
N ALA A 82 2.11 -1.50 -1.71
CA ALA A 82 0.70 -1.16 -1.56
C ALA A 82 0.22 -0.38 -2.80
N ARG A 83 -0.97 -0.70 -3.32
CA ARG A 83 -1.58 -0.01 -4.46
C ARG A 83 -2.98 0.49 -4.10
N PRO A 84 -3.23 1.82 -4.17
CA PRO A 84 -4.59 2.33 -4.05
C PRO A 84 -5.41 1.88 -5.25
N ARG A 85 -6.56 1.27 -5.01
CA ARG A 85 -7.56 0.96 -6.05
C ARG A 85 -8.88 1.64 -5.74
N GLU A 86 -9.63 1.94 -6.81
CA GLU A 86 -11.02 2.32 -6.68
C GLU A 86 -11.83 1.09 -6.22
N SER A 87 -12.68 1.28 -5.20
CA SER A 87 -13.55 0.22 -4.66
C SER A 87 -14.75 -0.08 -5.55
#